data_AF-A0A0D0CXA7-F1
#
_entry.id   AF-A0A0D0CXA7-F1
#
_cell.length_a   1.000
_cell.length_b   1.000
_cell.length_c   1.000
_cell.angle_alpha   90.00
_cell.angle_beta   90.00
_cell.angle_gamma   90.00
#
_symmetry.space_group_name_H-M   'P 1'
#
loop_
_entity.id
_entity.type
_entity.pdbx_description
1 polymer ?
#
loop_
_entity_poly.entity_id
_entity_poly.type
_entity_poly.pdbx_seq_one_letter_code
_entity_poly.pdbx_strand_id
1 'polypeptide(L)'
;MENISRNVTVQHWWFLGGSIPVQLMKQAFSIINSNQVLLYLDGKFAENRQFPWALNLTLLWSGAPSGKGWAANIFSANDPMNNTSIDNPLLCRSIMALWNDWGNNVMTSLEIHNQLVQSIAVVGEKMWVGSDVQLSSLTQDEFKQIYLILNIATPGQNLNCATGLPPGSEVFSFDSILSFPLEMKFESVGALYTLSFTVKSPPPSPVSKNNSVLTPLFTGLDSILYLESMTLEAPATNLQYDFGFKLVLDVFTSVEIHATINHMYVQLNGSVERFHWTSDLSIQGAFFQLVNMSFAALSHVIGQDGFAGELLNVSLKLGD
;
A
#
# COMPACT_ATOMS: atom_id res chain seq x y z
N MET A 1 38.46 -14.96 17.07
CA MET A 1 37.24 -14.16 17.23
C MET A 1 37.60 -12.74 16.91
N GLU A 2 36.98 -12.17 15.88
CA GLU A 2 37.16 -10.76 15.56
C GLU A 2 36.54 -9.91 16.68
N ASN A 3 37.29 -8.93 17.16
CA ASN A 3 36.83 -8.01 18.20
C ASN A 3 36.05 -6.88 17.53
N ILE A 4 34.72 -6.99 17.53
CA ILE A 4 33.85 -5.93 17.00
C ILE A 4 33.95 -4.71 17.93
N SER A 5 34.12 -3.52 17.34
CA SER A 5 34.13 -2.25 18.08
C SER A 5 32.87 -2.09 18.92
N ARG A 6 33.00 -1.61 20.17
CA ARG A 6 31.84 -1.30 21.04
C ARG A 6 31.23 0.07 20.75
N ASN A 7 31.88 0.88 19.92
CA ASN A 7 31.35 2.13 19.40
C ASN A 7 30.49 1.89 18.14
N VAL A 8 29.60 0.89 18.21
CA VAL A 8 28.61 0.60 17.18
C VAL A 8 27.26 0.42 17.86
N THR A 9 26.21 0.79 17.14
CA THR A 9 24.83 0.52 17.56
C THR A 9 24.31 -0.66 16.76
N VAL A 10 23.85 -1.69 17.46
CA VAL A 10 23.32 -2.91 16.83
C VAL A 10 21.81 -2.73 16.67
N GLN A 11 21.34 -2.64 15.43
CA GLN A 11 19.92 -2.87 15.12
C GLN A 11 19.63 -4.36 15.23
N HIS A 12 19.02 -4.76 16.35
CA HIS A 12 18.78 -6.17 16.65
C HIS A 12 17.38 -6.56 16.21
N TRP A 13 17.30 -7.39 15.17
CA TRP A 13 16.04 -7.75 14.53
C TRP A 13 15.61 -9.20 14.77
N TRP A 14 16.57 -10.13 14.85
CA TRP A 14 16.30 -11.56 15.00
C TRP A 14 17.01 -12.13 16.22
N PHE A 15 16.23 -12.64 17.18
CA PHE A 15 16.74 -13.23 18.40
C PHE A 15 16.43 -14.73 18.56
N LEU A 16 15.49 -15.30 17.80
CA LEU A 16 15.06 -16.70 17.96
C LEU A 16 16.15 -17.73 17.62
N GLY A 17 17.16 -17.36 16.82
CA GLY A 17 18.36 -18.16 16.56
C GLY A 17 19.65 -17.35 16.62
N GLY A 18 19.60 -16.16 17.22
CA GLY A 18 20.69 -15.18 17.23
C GLY A 18 21.22 -14.88 18.63
N SER A 19 21.99 -13.79 18.75
CA SER A 19 22.39 -13.25 20.04
C SER A 19 21.19 -12.67 20.80
N ILE A 20 21.21 -12.70 22.13
CA ILE A 20 20.15 -12.13 22.96
C ILE A 20 20.48 -10.65 23.25
N PRO A 21 19.55 -9.69 23.01
CA PRO A 21 19.78 -8.26 23.20
C PRO A 21 20.37 -7.89 24.58
N VAL A 22 19.80 -8.44 25.66
CA VAL A 22 20.30 -8.17 27.02
C VAL A 22 21.70 -8.69 27.26
N GLN A 23 22.14 -9.73 26.55
CA GLN A 23 23.52 -10.23 26.61
C GLN A 23 24.48 -9.31 25.85
N LEU A 24 24.06 -8.77 24.70
CA LEU A 24 24.85 -7.78 23.98
C LEU A 24 25.02 -6.50 24.79
N MET A 25 23.98 -6.05 25.50
CA MET A 25 24.07 -4.92 26.43
C MET A 25 25.06 -5.21 27.58
N LYS A 26 25.08 -6.43 28.12
CA LYS A 26 26.11 -6.85 29.11
C LYS A 26 27.54 -6.81 28.54
N GLN A 27 27.69 -6.89 27.22
CA GLN A 27 28.96 -6.71 26.53
C GLN A 27 29.20 -5.26 26.05
N ALA A 28 28.45 -4.30 26.60
CA ALA A 28 28.55 -2.87 26.32
C ALA A 28 28.21 -2.44 24.89
N PHE A 29 27.38 -3.21 24.17
CA PHE A 29 26.80 -2.74 22.91
C PHE A 29 25.55 -1.91 23.15
N SER A 30 25.43 -0.81 22.40
CA SER A 30 24.18 -0.06 22.26
C SER A 30 23.25 -0.78 21.30
N ILE A 31 21.96 -0.90 21.63
CA ILE A 31 20.99 -1.70 20.91
C ILE A 31 19.80 -0.84 20.47
N ILE A 32 19.38 -1.03 19.22
CA ILE A 32 18.07 -0.61 18.71
C ILE A 32 17.19 -1.85 18.61
N ASN A 33 15.99 -1.78 19.18
CA ASN A 33 15.01 -2.85 19.11
C ASN A 33 14.29 -2.84 17.75
N SER A 34 14.56 -3.83 16.91
CA SER A 34 13.95 -3.96 15.58
C SER A 34 13.28 -5.32 15.43
N ASN A 35 12.73 -5.84 16.52
CA ASN A 35 12.28 -7.22 16.65
C ASN A 35 11.30 -7.67 15.55
N GLN A 36 11.65 -8.74 14.83
CA GLN A 36 10.84 -9.21 13.70
C GLN A 36 9.43 -9.70 14.08
N VAL A 37 9.22 -10.20 15.29
CA VAL A 37 7.89 -10.71 15.70
C VAL A 37 6.93 -9.56 15.98
N LEU A 38 7.46 -8.40 16.37
CA LEU A 38 6.69 -7.26 16.86
C LEU A 38 6.67 -6.09 15.88
N LEU A 39 7.69 -5.93 15.04
CA LEU A 39 7.97 -4.70 14.30
C LEU A 39 8.29 -4.92 12.81
N TYR A 40 8.21 -6.15 12.30
CA TYR A 40 8.42 -6.43 10.88
C TYR A 40 7.09 -6.65 10.17
N LEU A 41 7.02 -6.08 8.98
CA LEU A 41 5.99 -6.30 7.97
C LEU A 41 6.68 -6.79 6.70
N ASP A 42 5.99 -7.59 5.92
CA ASP A 42 6.43 -7.97 4.59
C ASP A 42 5.37 -7.53 3.57
N GLY A 43 5.84 -6.94 2.49
CA GLY A 43 5.02 -6.36 1.44
C GLY A 43 4.41 -7.46 0.57
N LYS A 44 3.09 -7.43 0.41
CA LYS A 44 2.24 -8.34 -0.40
C LYS A 44 2.22 -9.80 0.00
N PHE A 45 3.38 -10.40 0.21
CA PHE A 45 3.53 -11.83 0.40
C PHE A 45 4.58 -12.08 1.46
N ALA A 46 4.24 -12.95 2.41
CA ALA A 46 5.20 -13.51 3.35
C ALA A 46 5.12 -15.03 3.24
N GLU A 47 6.24 -15.69 3.00
CA GLU A 47 6.29 -17.14 3.00
C GLU A 47 5.80 -17.68 4.35
N ASN A 48 4.96 -18.72 4.33
CA ASN A 48 4.35 -19.30 5.53
C ASN A 48 3.55 -18.31 6.40
N ARG A 49 3.18 -17.13 5.86
CA ARG A 49 2.55 -16.03 6.60
C ARG A 49 3.36 -15.60 7.84
N GLN A 50 4.69 -15.71 7.74
CA GLN A 50 5.59 -15.45 8.85
C GLN A 50 5.58 -13.98 9.31
N PHE A 51 5.31 -13.04 8.40
CA PHE A 51 5.20 -11.61 8.68
C PHE A 51 3.82 -11.10 8.25
N PRO A 52 3.18 -10.25 9.08
CA PRO A 52 1.85 -9.75 8.78
C PRO A 52 1.89 -8.57 7.80
N TRP A 53 0.74 -8.31 7.18
CA TRP A 53 0.53 -7.10 6.36
C TRP A 53 0.61 -5.83 7.20
N ALA A 54 -0.07 -5.78 8.35
CA ALA A 54 -0.02 -4.66 9.29
C ALA A 54 0.35 -5.14 10.70
N LEU A 55 0.88 -4.24 11.53
CA LEU A 55 1.26 -4.60 12.89
C LEU A 55 0.03 -5.01 13.70
N ASN A 56 0.20 -6.04 14.53
CA ASN A 56 -0.87 -6.53 15.37
C ASN A 56 -1.09 -5.57 16.56
N LEU A 57 -2.14 -4.75 16.47
CA LEU A 57 -2.49 -3.78 17.51
C LEU A 57 -2.70 -4.45 18.88
N THR A 58 -3.34 -5.61 18.93
CA THR A 58 -3.55 -6.31 20.21
C THR A 58 -2.22 -6.76 20.81
N LEU A 59 -1.32 -7.31 19.99
CA LEU A 59 0.02 -7.69 20.44
C LEU A 59 0.82 -6.48 20.96
N LEU A 60 0.71 -5.33 20.31
CA LEU A 60 1.40 -4.13 20.76
C LEU A 60 0.74 -3.48 22.00
N TRP A 61 -0.52 -3.76 22.33
CA TRP A 61 -1.24 -3.14 23.46
C TRP A 61 -1.32 -4.04 24.69
N SER A 62 -1.25 -5.35 24.52
CA SER A 62 -1.36 -6.32 25.62
C SER A 62 -0.43 -7.52 25.50
N GLY A 63 0.49 -7.52 24.53
CA GLY A 63 1.35 -8.67 24.23
C GLY A 63 2.70 -8.69 24.96
N ALA A 64 3.05 -7.67 25.72
CA ALA A 64 4.24 -7.72 26.57
C ALA A 64 3.98 -8.60 27.81
N PRO A 65 5.04 -9.09 28.48
CA PRO A 65 4.86 -9.89 29.68
C PRO A 65 3.99 -9.20 30.73
N SER A 66 3.24 -10.02 31.48
CA SER A 66 2.22 -9.57 32.45
C SER A 66 1.00 -8.88 31.82
N GLY A 67 0.78 -9.03 30.51
CA GLY A 67 -0.39 -8.51 29.81
C GLY A 67 -0.32 -7.02 29.49
N LYS A 68 0.86 -6.41 29.61
CA LYS A 68 1.10 -5.01 29.31
C LYS A 68 1.28 -4.78 27.82
N GLY A 69 1.26 -3.52 27.38
CA GLY A 69 1.61 -3.18 26.01
C GLY A 69 3.10 -3.21 25.74
N TRP A 70 3.43 -3.28 24.46
CA TRP A 70 4.79 -3.18 23.96
C TRP A 70 5.37 -1.78 24.18
N ALA A 71 6.68 -1.73 24.45
CA ALA A 71 7.51 -0.53 24.50
C ALA A 71 8.92 -0.89 24.01
N ALA A 72 9.78 0.10 23.78
CA ALA A 72 11.09 -0.11 23.16
C ALA A 72 12.00 -1.12 23.90
N ASN A 73 11.81 -1.30 25.20
CA ASN A 73 12.56 -2.23 26.03
C ASN A 73 12.07 -3.70 25.96
N ILE A 74 10.97 -3.96 25.25
CA ILE A 74 10.35 -5.28 25.09
C ILE A 74 10.83 -5.92 23.79
N PHE A 75 11.76 -6.86 23.91
CA PHE A 75 12.29 -7.70 22.83
C PHE A 75 11.59 -9.05 22.72
N SER A 76 10.87 -9.47 23.76
CA SER A 76 10.12 -10.73 23.78
C SER A 76 8.80 -10.57 24.51
N ALA A 77 7.72 -10.97 23.84
CA ALA A 77 6.38 -11.10 24.41
C ALA A 77 6.30 -12.23 25.45
N ASN A 78 7.06 -13.32 25.23
CA ASN A 78 6.86 -14.59 25.93
C ASN A 78 7.92 -14.88 27.00
N ASP A 79 9.04 -14.15 26.99
CA ASP A 79 10.15 -14.37 27.92
C ASP A 79 10.63 -13.03 28.51
N PRO A 80 10.26 -12.72 29.76
CA PRO A 80 10.69 -11.50 30.44
C PRO A 80 12.20 -11.35 30.57
N MET A 81 12.96 -12.46 30.61
CA MET A 81 14.41 -12.43 30.80
C MET A 81 15.15 -11.88 29.58
N ASN A 82 14.49 -11.83 28.42
CA ASN A 82 15.03 -11.24 27.20
C ASN A 82 14.74 -9.73 27.08
N ASN A 83 13.98 -9.17 28.02
CA ASN A 83 13.63 -7.74 28.05
C ASN A 83 14.56 -6.97 28.97
N THR A 84 14.63 -5.65 28.76
CA THR A 84 15.46 -4.77 29.59
C THR A 84 14.65 -3.69 30.30
N SER A 85 15.30 -2.89 31.14
CA SER A 85 14.66 -1.70 31.71
C SER A 85 14.53 -0.61 30.64
N ILE A 86 13.44 0.15 30.67
CA ILE A 86 13.29 1.33 29.80
C ILE A 86 14.40 2.36 30.03
N ASP A 87 14.96 2.41 31.25
CA ASP A 87 16.05 3.32 31.63
C ASP A 87 17.45 2.75 31.35
N ASN A 88 17.57 1.62 30.65
CA ASN A 88 18.88 1.08 30.32
C ASN A 88 19.61 2.03 29.34
N PRO A 89 20.78 2.59 29.69
CA PRO A 89 21.47 3.56 28.84
C PRO A 89 21.97 2.99 27.51
N LEU A 90 22.01 1.66 27.37
CA LEU A 90 22.38 0.97 26.15
C LEU A 90 21.17 0.63 25.26
N LEU A 91 19.94 0.94 25.69
CA LEU A 91 18.75 0.89 24.86
C LEU A 91 18.61 2.23 24.14
N CYS A 92 18.88 2.28 22.84
CA CYS A 92 18.79 3.51 22.08
C CYS A 92 17.35 3.88 21.78
N ARG A 93 16.64 3.06 20.99
CA ARG A 93 15.24 3.24 20.50
C ARG A 93 14.73 1.93 19.90
N SER A 94 13.65 2.01 19.13
CA SER A 94 13.15 0.95 18.24
C SER A 94 13.08 1.40 16.78
N ILE A 95 13.04 0.44 15.86
CA ILE A 95 12.78 0.65 14.43
C ILE A 95 11.75 -0.40 13.99
N MET A 96 10.70 0.03 13.28
CA MET A 96 9.85 -0.88 12.50
C MET A 96 10.32 -0.93 11.05
N ALA A 97 10.08 -2.05 10.38
CA ALA A 97 10.46 -2.25 9.00
C ALA A 97 9.30 -2.84 8.19
N LEU A 98 9.08 -2.29 7.00
CA LEU A 98 8.39 -2.99 5.91
C LEU A 98 9.46 -3.46 4.95
N TRP A 99 9.51 -4.78 4.74
CA TRP A 99 10.37 -5.41 3.75
C TRP A 99 9.60 -5.62 2.46
N ASN A 100 10.30 -5.46 1.34
CA ASN A 100 9.81 -5.82 0.01
C ASN A 100 10.70 -6.96 -0.50
N ASP A 101 10.68 -8.09 0.19
CA ASP A 101 11.62 -9.19 -0.02
C ASP A 101 11.58 -9.74 -1.46
N TRP A 102 10.46 -9.53 -2.14
CA TRP A 102 10.11 -10.21 -3.37
C TRP A 102 10.10 -9.31 -4.62
N GLY A 103 10.56 -8.06 -4.49
CA GLY A 103 10.80 -7.16 -5.63
C GLY A 103 10.02 -5.85 -5.60
N ASN A 104 10.47 -4.89 -6.40
CA ASN A 104 9.88 -3.56 -6.53
C ASN A 104 8.61 -3.52 -7.39
N ASN A 105 8.23 -4.63 -8.03
CA ASN A 105 7.16 -4.67 -9.01
C ASN A 105 5.77 -4.91 -8.45
N VAL A 106 5.61 -5.08 -7.14
CA VAL A 106 4.38 -5.68 -6.60
C VAL A 106 3.59 -4.83 -5.64
N MET A 107 4.03 -3.61 -5.39
CA MET A 107 3.22 -2.66 -4.65
C MET A 107 3.29 -1.29 -5.30
N THR A 108 2.13 -0.66 -5.37
CA THR A 108 2.06 0.76 -5.64
C THR A 108 2.39 1.58 -4.40
N SER A 109 2.73 2.86 -4.58
CA SER A 109 2.94 3.79 -3.47
C SER A 109 1.71 3.87 -2.54
N LEU A 110 0.50 3.80 -3.11
CA LEU A 110 -0.75 3.78 -2.35
C LEU A 110 -0.87 2.52 -1.49
N GLU A 111 -0.50 1.35 -2.02
CA GLU A 111 -0.53 0.10 -1.26
C GLU A 111 0.47 0.11 -0.11
N ILE A 112 1.69 0.60 -0.34
CA ILE A 112 2.71 0.80 0.69
C ILE A 112 2.17 1.73 1.79
N HIS A 113 1.57 2.86 1.40
CA HIS A 113 0.97 3.80 2.34
C HIS A 113 -0.13 3.13 3.18
N ASN A 114 -1.08 2.44 2.54
CA ASN A 114 -2.19 1.75 3.20
C ASN A 114 -1.70 0.66 4.18
N GLN A 115 -0.60 -0.01 3.85
CA GLN A 115 0.02 -1.01 4.71
C GLN A 115 0.69 -0.37 5.95
N LEU A 116 1.39 0.75 5.75
CA LEU A 116 2.22 1.36 6.76
C LEU A 116 1.49 2.32 7.69
N VAL A 117 0.49 3.05 7.21
CA VAL A 117 0.05 4.28 7.86
C VAL A 117 -0.46 4.07 9.30
N GLN A 118 -1.22 3.00 9.55
CA GLN A 118 -1.64 2.65 10.91
C GLN A 118 -0.46 2.13 11.74
N SER A 119 0.40 1.31 11.12
CA SER A 119 1.60 0.73 11.74
C SER A 119 2.63 1.78 12.16
N ILE A 120 2.72 2.91 11.44
CA ILE A 120 3.57 4.04 11.82
C ILE A 120 2.94 4.80 13.00
N ALA A 121 1.65 5.11 12.94
CA ALA A 121 0.96 5.85 14.00
C ALA A 121 1.01 5.10 15.33
N VAL A 122 0.79 3.78 15.28
CA VAL A 122 0.79 2.89 16.44
C VAL A 122 2.19 2.79 17.07
N VAL A 123 3.25 2.69 16.26
CA VAL A 123 4.63 2.67 16.75
C VAL A 123 5.03 4.03 17.30
N GLY A 124 4.58 5.13 16.69
CA GLY A 124 4.78 6.49 17.19
C GLY A 124 4.26 6.66 18.61
N GLU A 125 3.02 6.26 18.87
CA GLU A 125 2.42 6.25 20.21
C GLU A 125 3.27 5.44 21.20
N LYS A 126 3.62 4.20 20.85
CA LYS A 126 4.37 3.31 21.74
C LYS A 126 5.82 3.71 21.97
N MET A 127 6.48 4.34 20.99
CA MET A 127 7.85 4.82 21.14
C MET A 127 7.94 6.15 21.89
N TRP A 128 6.92 6.99 21.78
CA TRP A 128 6.91 8.29 22.45
C TRP A 128 6.43 8.19 23.88
N VAL A 129 5.26 7.60 24.09
CA VAL A 129 4.58 7.57 25.39
C VAL A 129 4.97 6.33 26.19
N GLY A 130 5.22 5.21 25.50
CA GLY A 130 5.50 3.90 26.12
C GLY A 130 4.26 3.31 26.77
N SER A 131 4.05 1.99 26.61
CA SER A 131 2.93 1.32 27.28
C SER A 131 3.09 1.41 28.79
N ASP A 132 2.19 2.16 29.44
CA ASP A 132 2.19 2.42 30.89
C ASP A 132 3.47 3.12 31.42
N VAL A 133 4.28 3.71 30.55
CA VAL A 133 5.49 4.46 30.97
C VAL A 133 5.10 5.90 31.32
N GLN A 134 4.24 6.52 30.51
CA GLN A 134 3.73 7.87 30.75
C GLN A 134 2.22 7.85 31.01
N LEU A 135 1.76 8.80 31.82
CA LEU A 135 0.34 8.97 32.19
C LEU A 135 -0.58 9.29 31.00
N SER A 136 -0.01 9.76 29.88
CA SER A 136 -0.74 10.12 28.67
C SER A 136 -0.94 8.95 27.69
N SER A 137 -0.61 7.71 28.08
CA SER A 137 -0.76 6.53 27.19
C SER A 137 -2.22 6.33 26.81
N LEU A 138 -2.47 6.21 25.51
CA LEU A 138 -3.78 5.82 25.00
C LEU A 138 -4.06 4.35 25.27
N THR A 139 -5.33 4.03 25.53
CA THR A 139 -5.86 2.68 25.37
C THR A 139 -5.95 2.29 23.90
N GLN A 140 -6.20 1.01 23.60
CA GLN A 140 -6.32 0.55 22.21
C GLN A 140 -7.54 1.15 21.52
N ASP A 141 -8.64 1.30 22.25
CA ASP A 141 -9.89 1.83 21.71
C ASP A 141 -9.81 3.34 21.48
N GLU A 142 -9.18 4.09 22.40
CA GLU A 142 -8.90 5.51 22.19
C GLU A 142 -8.01 5.72 20.96
N PHE A 143 -6.92 4.93 20.82
CA PHE A 143 -6.07 4.99 19.64
C PHE A 143 -6.86 4.74 18.34
N LYS A 144 -7.67 3.68 18.30
CA LYS A 144 -8.48 3.34 17.11
C LYS A 144 -9.46 4.46 16.75
N GLN A 145 -10.10 5.06 17.74
CA GLN A 145 -11.07 6.15 17.53
C GLN A 145 -10.38 7.41 17.00
N ILE A 146 -9.29 7.84 17.63
CA ILE A 146 -8.62 9.10 17.25
C ILE A 146 -7.80 8.96 15.97
N TYR A 147 -7.25 7.78 15.70
CA TYR A 147 -6.43 7.51 14.51
C TYR A 147 -7.17 7.85 13.22
N LEU A 148 -8.44 7.45 13.09
CA LEU A 148 -9.23 7.71 11.88
C LEU A 148 -9.40 9.21 11.64
N ILE A 149 -9.68 9.97 12.70
CA ILE A 149 -9.89 11.43 12.63
C ILE A 149 -8.58 12.12 12.22
N LEU A 150 -7.47 11.77 12.88
CA LEU A 150 -6.18 12.42 12.63
C LEU A 150 -5.58 12.02 11.28
N ASN A 151 -5.73 10.76 10.87
CA ASN A 151 -5.24 10.28 9.58
C ASN A 151 -5.85 11.08 8.42
N ILE A 152 -7.18 11.28 8.43
CA ILE A 152 -7.91 12.05 7.41
C ILE A 152 -7.51 13.53 7.43
N ALA A 153 -7.18 14.08 8.60
CA ALA A 153 -6.89 15.50 8.79
C ALA A 153 -5.39 15.84 8.77
N THR A 154 -4.52 14.96 8.26
CA THR A 154 -3.07 15.18 8.32
C THR A 154 -2.65 16.40 7.48
N PRO A 155 -2.05 17.46 8.05
CA PRO A 155 -1.78 18.69 7.32
C PRO A 155 -0.72 18.52 6.22
N GLY A 156 -0.92 19.22 5.10
CA GLY A 156 0.11 19.37 4.05
C GLY A 156 0.39 18.10 3.24
N GLN A 157 -0.45 17.08 3.34
CA GLN A 157 -0.33 15.84 2.56
C GLN A 157 -1.70 15.27 2.20
N ASN A 158 -1.76 14.48 1.12
CA ASN A 158 -2.94 13.73 0.72
C ASN A 158 -2.55 12.31 0.28
N LEU A 159 -1.75 11.60 1.08
CA LEU A 159 -1.28 10.24 0.74
C LEU A 159 -2.44 9.22 0.70
N ASN A 160 -3.56 9.53 1.35
CA ASN A 160 -4.81 8.77 1.24
C ASN A 160 -5.52 8.95 -0.10
N CYS A 161 -5.06 9.89 -0.94
CA CYS A 161 -5.74 10.29 -2.18
C CYS A 161 -7.22 10.64 -1.93
N ALA A 162 -7.50 11.32 -0.81
CA ALA A 162 -8.85 11.65 -0.37
C ALA A 162 -9.42 12.81 -1.19
N THR A 163 -10.72 12.74 -1.48
CA THR A 163 -11.47 13.78 -2.22
C THR A 163 -12.16 14.80 -1.32
N GLY A 164 -12.33 14.46 -0.03
CA GLY A 164 -13.19 15.19 0.91
C GLY A 164 -14.69 14.94 0.74
N LEU A 165 -15.08 14.08 -0.21
CA LEU A 165 -16.48 13.65 -0.41
C LEU A 165 -16.83 12.48 0.54
N PRO A 166 -18.09 12.33 0.95
CA PRO A 166 -18.50 11.19 1.76
C PRO A 166 -18.47 9.87 0.97
N PRO A 167 -18.37 8.71 1.65
CA PRO A 167 -18.49 7.39 1.01
C PRO A 167 -19.76 7.27 0.15
N GLY A 168 -19.67 6.50 -0.94
CA GLY A 168 -20.76 6.34 -1.90
C GLY A 168 -21.01 7.54 -2.83
N SER A 169 -20.29 8.66 -2.66
CA SER A 169 -20.46 9.84 -3.52
C SER A 169 -19.96 9.61 -4.93
N GLU A 170 -20.63 10.24 -5.89
CA GLU A 170 -20.14 10.38 -7.25
C GLU A 170 -19.09 11.50 -7.31
N VAL A 171 -17.88 11.17 -7.77
CA VAL A 171 -16.77 12.10 -7.95
C VAL A 171 -16.98 12.92 -9.24
N PHE A 172 -17.38 12.25 -10.31
CA PHE A 172 -17.83 12.85 -11.57
C PHE A 172 -18.71 11.88 -12.36
N SER A 173 -19.53 12.42 -13.27
CA SER A 173 -20.33 11.64 -14.20
C SER A 173 -20.63 12.42 -15.47
N PHE A 174 -20.53 11.75 -16.61
CA PHE A 174 -20.72 12.31 -17.94
C PHE A 174 -21.44 11.31 -18.86
N ASP A 175 -22.54 11.72 -19.47
CA ASP A 175 -23.27 10.90 -20.44
C ASP A 175 -22.44 10.67 -21.72
N SER A 176 -21.70 11.68 -22.16
CA SER A 176 -20.82 11.62 -23.33
C SER A 176 -19.66 12.62 -23.21
N ILE A 177 -18.49 12.25 -23.73
CA ILE A 177 -17.34 13.15 -23.84
C ILE A 177 -17.22 13.61 -25.30
N LEU A 178 -17.37 14.92 -25.54
CA LEU A 178 -17.42 15.49 -26.88
C LEU A 178 -16.05 15.98 -27.41
N SER A 179 -15.09 16.19 -26.52
CA SER A 179 -13.76 16.69 -26.85
C SER A 179 -12.72 16.17 -25.89
N PHE A 180 -11.55 15.81 -26.42
CA PHE A 180 -10.38 15.41 -25.66
C PHE A 180 -9.23 16.41 -25.89
N PRO A 181 -8.37 16.64 -24.88
CA PRO A 181 -8.44 16.08 -23.53
C PRO A 181 -9.55 16.72 -22.68
N LEU A 182 -10.07 15.97 -21.71
CA LEU A 182 -10.95 16.51 -20.66
C LEU A 182 -10.23 16.47 -19.32
N GLU A 183 -9.91 17.64 -18.78
CA GLU A 183 -9.34 17.79 -17.44
C GLU A 183 -10.44 17.77 -16.36
N MET A 184 -10.15 17.10 -15.27
CA MET A 184 -11.03 16.91 -14.11
C MET A 184 -10.37 17.49 -12.86
N LYS A 185 -11.17 17.70 -11.81
CA LYS A 185 -10.72 18.40 -10.60
C LYS A 185 -9.72 17.58 -9.75
N PHE A 186 -9.84 16.26 -9.74
CA PHE A 186 -9.07 15.41 -8.83
C PHE A 186 -7.89 14.80 -9.57
N GLU A 187 -6.67 15.01 -9.09
CA GLU A 187 -5.48 14.41 -9.71
C GLU A 187 -5.36 12.90 -9.40
N SER A 188 -5.91 12.48 -8.27
CA SER A 188 -5.90 11.09 -7.79
C SER A 188 -7.05 10.87 -6.80
N VAL A 189 -7.59 9.65 -6.78
CA VAL A 189 -8.65 9.23 -5.85
C VAL A 189 -8.33 7.86 -5.28
N GLY A 190 -8.27 7.73 -3.95
CA GLY A 190 -7.96 6.46 -3.29
C GLY A 190 -9.08 5.43 -3.42
N ALA A 191 -8.73 4.15 -3.28
CA ALA A 191 -9.71 3.09 -3.08
C ALA A 191 -10.50 3.31 -1.76
N LEU A 192 -11.75 2.88 -1.62
CA LEU A 192 -12.55 2.06 -2.55
C LEU A 192 -13.24 2.94 -3.62
N TYR A 193 -13.30 2.48 -4.87
CA TYR A 193 -14.05 3.15 -5.93
C TYR A 193 -14.50 2.20 -7.04
N THR A 194 -15.47 2.67 -7.83
CA THR A 194 -15.86 2.08 -9.12
C THR A 194 -15.74 3.15 -10.22
N LEU A 195 -14.95 2.86 -11.26
CA LEU A 195 -14.87 3.66 -12.49
C LEU A 195 -15.62 2.91 -13.58
N SER A 196 -16.68 3.52 -14.11
CA SER A 196 -17.52 2.95 -15.16
C SER A 196 -17.42 3.79 -16.42
N PHE A 197 -17.36 3.15 -17.59
CA PHE A 197 -17.41 3.84 -18.89
C PHE A 197 -17.78 2.87 -20.01
N THR A 198 -18.39 3.39 -21.07
CA THR A 198 -18.57 2.69 -22.35
C THR A 198 -17.64 3.29 -23.38
N VAL A 199 -16.75 2.49 -23.94
CA VAL A 199 -15.73 2.94 -24.89
C VAL A 199 -15.87 2.22 -26.22
N LYS A 200 -15.65 2.96 -27.30
CA LYS A 200 -15.44 2.41 -28.63
C LYS A 200 -14.08 2.91 -29.12
N SER A 201 -13.12 1.99 -29.23
CA SER A 201 -11.80 2.31 -29.75
C SER A 201 -11.87 2.72 -31.23
N PRO A 202 -10.96 3.60 -31.69
CA PRO A 202 -10.96 4.04 -33.08
C PRO A 202 -10.74 2.85 -34.04
N PRO A 203 -11.26 2.93 -35.28
CA PRO A 203 -11.02 1.90 -36.28
C PRO A 203 -9.52 1.76 -36.57
N PRO A 204 -9.06 0.54 -36.92
CA PRO A 204 -7.64 0.29 -37.19
C PRO A 204 -7.15 1.18 -38.33
N SER A 205 -6.23 2.08 -38.03
CA SER A 205 -5.72 3.05 -39.00
C SER A 205 -4.67 2.39 -39.92
N PRO A 206 -4.79 2.49 -41.25
CA PRO A 206 -3.87 1.86 -42.21
C PRO A 206 -2.43 2.41 -42.14
N VAL A 207 -2.21 3.52 -41.42
CA VAL A 207 -0.91 4.20 -41.24
C VAL A 207 -0.13 3.67 -40.02
N SER A 208 -0.76 2.91 -39.12
CA SER A 208 -0.15 2.44 -37.86
C SER A 208 0.69 1.15 -37.98
N LYS A 209 1.23 0.86 -39.18
CA LYS A 209 1.97 -0.39 -39.40
C LYS A 209 3.26 -0.54 -38.58
N ASN A 210 3.73 0.46 -37.83
CA ASN A 210 5.04 0.39 -37.18
C ASN A 210 5.24 1.07 -35.83
N ASN A 211 4.23 1.63 -35.14
CA ASN A 211 4.44 2.12 -33.77
C ASN A 211 3.21 1.82 -32.89
N SER A 212 3.34 0.83 -32.01
CA SER A 212 2.43 0.52 -30.92
C SER A 212 2.52 1.59 -29.82
N VAL A 213 2.16 2.84 -30.14
CA VAL A 213 2.02 3.87 -29.11
C VAL A 213 0.78 3.50 -28.31
N LEU A 214 0.96 3.07 -27.07
CA LEU A 214 -0.14 2.92 -26.12
C LEU A 214 -0.72 4.30 -25.87
N THR A 215 -2.01 4.51 -26.16
CA THR A 215 -2.63 5.82 -25.99
C THR A 215 -3.30 5.86 -24.61
N PRO A 216 -2.91 6.78 -23.71
CA PRO A 216 -3.57 6.93 -22.43
C PRO A 216 -5.05 7.32 -22.62
N LEU A 217 -5.96 6.49 -22.11
CA LEU A 217 -7.38 6.83 -22.07
C LEU A 217 -7.72 7.61 -20.81
N PHE A 218 -7.24 7.16 -19.66
CA PHE A 218 -7.36 7.88 -18.41
C PHE A 218 -5.99 8.05 -17.79
N THR A 219 -5.75 9.23 -17.24
CA THR A 219 -4.50 9.56 -16.54
C THR A 219 -4.85 10.17 -15.18
N GLY A 220 -4.03 9.85 -14.21
CA GLY A 220 -4.01 10.42 -12.87
C GLY A 220 -2.57 10.56 -12.41
N LEU A 221 -2.38 11.18 -11.25
CA LEU A 221 -1.07 11.36 -10.64
C LEU A 221 -0.39 10.01 -10.31
N ASP A 222 -1.20 9.04 -9.85
CA ASP A 222 -0.71 7.75 -9.35
C ASP A 222 -0.95 6.57 -10.30
N SER A 223 -1.73 6.77 -11.37
CA SER A 223 -2.09 5.69 -12.30
C SER A 223 -2.40 6.21 -13.70
N ILE A 224 -2.08 5.41 -14.73
CA ILE A 224 -2.46 5.63 -16.13
C ILE A 224 -3.09 4.35 -16.68
N LEU A 225 -4.16 4.46 -17.47
CA LEU A 225 -4.83 3.35 -18.12
C LEU A 225 -4.72 3.51 -19.63
N TYR A 226 -4.08 2.53 -20.26
CA TYR A 226 -3.97 2.41 -21.71
C TYR A 226 -5.07 1.50 -22.23
N LEU A 227 -5.83 1.99 -23.21
CA LEU A 227 -7.03 1.30 -23.68
C LEU A 227 -6.72 0.03 -24.47
N GLU A 228 -5.71 0.07 -25.35
CA GLU A 228 -5.49 -0.98 -26.36
C GLU A 228 -5.21 -2.36 -25.73
N SER A 229 -4.61 -2.37 -24.54
CA SER A 229 -4.25 -3.56 -23.77
C SER A 229 -4.86 -3.58 -22.37
N MET A 230 -5.69 -2.59 -22.02
CA MET A 230 -6.20 -2.40 -20.65
C MET A 230 -5.07 -2.40 -19.61
N THR A 231 -3.89 -1.92 -20.00
CA THR A 231 -2.69 -1.92 -19.15
C THR A 231 -2.74 -0.74 -18.20
N LEU A 232 -2.49 -1.01 -16.92
CA LEU A 232 -2.27 0.04 -15.92
C LEU A 232 -0.79 0.34 -15.82
N GLU A 233 -0.43 1.60 -15.63
CA GLU A 233 0.93 2.03 -15.33
C GLU A 233 0.96 2.81 -14.03
N ALA A 234 1.99 2.57 -13.22
CA ALA A 234 2.32 3.38 -12.06
C ALA A 234 3.38 4.43 -12.44
N PRO A 235 3.03 5.72 -12.58
CA PRO A 235 3.96 6.75 -13.08
C PRO A 235 5.21 6.91 -12.23
N ALA A 236 5.12 6.67 -10.91
CA ALA A 236 6.25 6.79 -9.99
C ALA A 236 7.37 5.77 -10.27
N THR A 237 7.05 4.63 -10.88
CA THR A 237 8.00 3.54 -11.15
C THR A 237 8.13 3.21 -12.64
N ASN A 238 7.27 3.77 -13.51
CA ASN A 238 7.10 3.40 -14.91
C ASN A 238 6.83 1.89 -15.12
N LEU A 239 6.27 1.22 -14.11
CA LEU A 239 5.91 -0.18 -14.21
C LEU A 239 4.52 -0.33 -14.79
N GLN A 240 4.41 -1.25 -15.74
CA GLN A 240 3.18 -1.59 -16.42
C GLN A 240 2.64 -2.94 -15.97
N TYR A 241 1.32 -2.98 -15.78
CA TYR A 241 0.55 -4.12 -15.30
C TYR A 241 -0.44 -4.46 -16.38
N ASP A 242 -0.01 -5.35 -17.26
CA ASP A 242 -0.83 -5.76 -18.38
C ASP A 242 -1.99 -6.62 -17.87
N PHE A 243 -3.18 -6.32 -18.37
CA PHE A 243 -4.37 -7.08 -18.07
C PHE A 243 -4.43 -8.38 -18.90
N GLY A 244 -3.69 -8.43 -20.02
CA GLY A 244 -3.61 -9.61 -20.88
C GLY A 244 -4.83 -9.81 -21.78
N PHE A 245 -5.74 -8.83 -21.82
CA PHE A 245 -6.92 -8.83 -22.68
C PHE A 245 -6.94 -7.57 -23.54
N LYS A 246 -7.35 -7.73 -24.81
CA LYS A 246 -7.50 -6.63 -25.75
C LYS A 246 -8.97 -6.43 -26.05
N LEU A 247 -9.42 -5.18 -25.97
CA LEU A 247 -10.77 -4.84 -26.38
C LEU A 247 -10.96 -5.09 -27.88
N VAL A 248 -12.19 -5.46 -28.27
CA VAL A 248 -12.56 -5.58 -29.69
C VAL A 248 -12.59 -4.17 -30.29
N LEU A 249 -11.86 -3.97 -31.39
CA LEU A 249 -11.79 -2.67 -32.06
C LEU A 249 -13.13 -2.29 -32.71
N ASP A 250 -13.44 -0.99 -32.73
CA ASP A 250 -14.65 -0.42 -33.38
C ASP A 250 -15.99 -1.00 -32.86
N VAL A 251 -15.99 -1.54 -31.63
CA VAL A 251 -17.18 -2.05 -30.95
C VAL A 251 -17.30 -1.40 -29.58
N PHE A 252 -18.49 -0.92 -29.25
CA PHE A 252 -18.77 -0.41 -27.91
C PHE A 252 -18.61 -1.53 -26.87
N THR A 253 -17.76 -1.28 -25.88
CA THR A 253 -17.53 -2.15 -24.73
C THR A 253 -17.84 -1.37 -23.47
N SER A 254 -18.72 -1.91 -22.62
CA SER A 254 -18.92 -1.37 -21.27
C SER A 254 -17.86 -1.93 -20.33
N VAL A 255 -17.24 -1.07 -19.55
CA VAL A 255 -16.13 -1.38 -18.65
C VAL A 255 -16.47 -0.85 -17.27
N GLU A 256 -16.34 -1.70 -16.26
CA GLU A 256 -16.41 -1.32 -14.85
C GLU A 256 -15.15 -1.77 -14.13
N ILE A 257 -14.37 -0.81 -13.63
CA ILE A 257 -13.16 -1.05 -12.85
C ILE A 257 -13.50 -0.85 -11.38
N HIS A 258 -13.32 -1.91 -10.59
CA HIS A 258 -13.62 -1.93 -9.16
C HIS A 258 -12.31 -2.04 -8.38
N ALA A 259 -12.03 -1.05 -7.55
CA ALA A 259 -10.81 -0.98 -6.76
C ALA A 259 -11.11 -1.16 -5.28
N THR A 260 -10.37 -2.07 -4.65
CA THR A 260 -10.31 -2.23 -3.19
C THR A 260 -8.93 -1.85 -2.66
N ILE A 261 -8.75 -1.81 -1.34
CA ILE A 261 -7.43 -1.56 -0.75
C ILE A 261 -6.37 -2.59 -1.20
N ASN A 262 -6.79 -3.82 -1.51
CA ASN A 262 -5.86 -4.94 -1.74
C ASN A 262 -5.84 -5.48 -3.18
N HIS A 263 -6.85 -5.15 -3.98
CA HIS A 263 -6.97 -5.63 -5.35
C HIS A 263 -7.89 -4.75 -6.18
N MET A 264 -7.65 -4.74 -7.48
CA MET A 264 -8.48 -4.14 -8.52
C MET A 264 -8.89 -5.20 -9.53
N TYR A 265 -10.12 -5.11 -10.02
CA TYR A 265 -10.61 -5.97 -11.09
C TYR A 265 -11.49 -5.19 -12.05
N VAL A 266 -11.70 -5.76 -13.23
CA VAL A 266 -12.61 -5.24 -14.25
C VAL A 266 -13.73 -6.23 -14.56
N GLN A 267 -14.90 -5.69 -14.87
CA GLN A 267 -16.04 -6.40 -15.44
C GLN A 267 -16.38 -5.77 -16.78
N LEU A 268 -16.65 -6.60 -17.78
CA LEU A 268 -16.91 -6.17 -19.15
C LEU A 268 -18.35 -6.51 -19.55
N ASN A 269 -19.03 -5.57 -20.22
CA ASN A 269 -20.37 -5.76 -20.80
C ASN A 269 -21.42 -6.29 -19.80
N GLY A 270 -21.34 -5.85 -18.53
CA GLY A 270 -22.24 -6.29 -17.46
C GLY A 270 -22.05 -7.76 -17.06
N SER A 271 -20.95 -8.40 -17.46
CA SER A 271 -20.59 -9.75 -17.02
C SER A 271 -20.34 -9.79 -15.52
N VAL A 272 -20.68 -10.92 -14.91
CA VAL A 272 -20.30 -11.22 -13.51
C VAL A 272 -18.84 -11.66 -13.39
N GLU A 273 -18.20 -12.01 -14.50
CA GLU A 273 -16.80 -12.43 -14.53
C GLU A 273 -15.89 -11.27 -14.13
N ARG A 274 -14.98 -11.54 -13.19
CA ARG A 274 -14.05 -10.57 -12.64
C ARG A 274 -12.65 -10.95 -13.07
N PHE A 275 -11.98 -10.01 -13.67
CA PHE A 275 -10.61 -10.19 -14.10
C PHE A 275 -9.73 -9.22 -13.33
N HIS A 276 -8.67 -9.75 -12.71
CA HIS A 276 -7.84 -8.97 -11.79
C HIS A 276 -6.58 -8.48 -12.49
N TRP A 277 -6.18 -7.24 -12.20
CA TRP A 277 -4.80 -6.85 -12.43
C TRP A 277 -3.90 -7.55 -11.42
N THR A 278 -2.88 -8.21 -11.94
CA THR A 278 -1.98 -9.04 -11.14
C THR A 278 -0.53 -8.75 -11.50
N SER A 279 0.38 -9.12 -10.61
CA SER A 279 1.82 -9.12 -10.86
C SER A 279 2.42 -10.44 -10.38
N ASP A 280 3.49 -10.87 -11.04
CA ASP A 280 4.24 -12.05 -10.65
C ASP A 280 5.37 -11.67 -9.68
N LEU A 281 5.39 -12.35 -8.53
CA LEU A 281 6.47 -12.30 -7.55
C LEU A 281 7.43 -13.45 -7.77
N SER A 282 8.70 -13.17 -8.04
CA SER A 282 9.74 -14.20 -8.03
C SER A 282 10.23 -14.44 -6.60
N ILE A 283 9.90 -15.59 -6.04
CA ILE A 283 10.28 -15.95 -4.67
C ILE A 283 11.66 -16.62 -4.74
N GLN A 284 12.73 -15.82 -4.66
CA GLN A 284 14.13 -16.28 -4.70
C GLN A 284 14.45 -17.18 -5.92
N GLY A 285 13.73 -17.02 -7.03
CA GLY A 285 13.85 -17.89 -8.21
C GLY A 285 13.32 -19.32 -8.02
N ALA A 286 12.72 -19.66 -6.88
CA ALA A 286 12.16 -20.98 -6.60
C ALA A 286 10.79 -21.17 -7.24
N PHE A 287 9.91 -20.18 -7.13
CA PHE A 287 8.59 -20.17 -7.77
C PHE A 287 8.09 -18.74 -8.01
N PHE A 288 7.05 -18.62 -8.83
CA PHE A 288 6.31 -17.37 -8.99
C PHE A 288 5.03 -17.40 -8.18
N GLN A 289 4.77 -16.32 -7.45
CA GLN A 289 3.51 -16.10 -6.75
C GLN A 289 2.74 -14.98 -7.43
N LEU A 290 1.56 -15.31 -7.97
CA LEU A 290 0.66 -14.30 -8.52
C LEU A 290 0.04 -13.51 -7.37
N VAL A 291 0.12 -12.19 -7.44
CA VAL A 291 -0.50 -11.28 -6.47
C VAL A 291 -1.42 -10.29 -7.15
N ASN A 292 -2.52 -9.95 -6.49
CA ASN A 292 -3.42 -8.91 -6.97
C ASN A 292 -2.80 -7.53 -6.75
N MET A 293 -3.08 -6.60 -7.66
CA MET A 293 -2.63 -5.21 -7.59
C MET A 293 -3.81 -4.27 -7.31
N SER A 294 -3.57 -3.16 -6.64
CA SER A 294 -4.50 -2.05 -6.50
C SER A 294 -3.84 -0.71 -6.79
N PHE A 295 -4.62 0.22 -7.34
CA PHE A 295 -4.20 1.53 -7.80
C PHE A 295 -5.20 2.60 -7.36
N ALA A 296 -4.74 3.84 -7.31
CA ALA A 296 -5.64 4.98 -7.22
C ALA A 296 -6.43 5.15 -8.53
N ALA A 297 -7.56 5.85 -8.45
CA ALA A 297 -8.43 6.10 -9.58
C ALA A 297 -7.82 7.08 -10.57
N LEU A 298 -8.03 6.74 -11.84
CA LEU A 298 -7.59 7.47 -13.01
C LEU A 298 -8.51 8.68 -13.22
N SER A 299 -8.23 9.77 -12.52
CA SER A 299 -9.24 10.79 -12.23
C SER A 299 -8.88 12.20 -12.69
N HIS A 300 -7.71 12.40 -13.33
CA HIS A 300 -7.21 13.73 -13.69
C HIS A 300 -7.53 14.13 -15.14
N VAL A 301 -7.13 13.34 -16.14
CA VAL A 301 -7.37 13.68 -17.55
C VAL A 301 -7.89 12.47 -18.32
N ILE A 302 -8.95 12.67 -19.08
CA ILE A 302 -9.46 11.71 -20.07
C ILE A 302 -8.91 12.07 -21.45
N GLY A 303 -8.26 11.12 -22.11
CA GLY A 303 -7.78 11.24 -23.49
C GLY A 303 -6.64 12.25 -23.67
N GLN A 304 -5.66 12.25 -22.74
CA GLN A 304 -4.56 13.23 -22.70
C GLN A 304 -3.83 13.42 -24.05
N ASP A 305 -3.61 12.33 -24.78
CA ASP A 305 -2.87 12.33 -26.06
C ASP A 305 -3.79 12.26 -27.29
N GLY A 306 -4.98 12.85 -27.20
CA GLY A 306 -5.89 12.99 -28.33
C GLY A 306 -6.57 11.68 -28.72
N PHE A 307 -7.14 10.97 -27.73
CA PHE A 307 -7.96 9.79 -27.96
C PHE A 307 -8.99 10.04 -29.07
N ALA A 308 -8.98 9.18 -30.09
CA ALA A 308 -9.77 9.35 -31.32
C ALA A 308 -11.03 8.45 -31.39
N GLY A 309 -11.39 7.79 -30.28
CA GLY A 309 -12.58 6.96 -30.19
C GLY A 309 -13.77 7.68 -29.57
N GLU A 310 -14.80 6.91 -29.21
CA GLU A 310 -16.00 7.42 -28.54
C GLU A 310 -16.03 6.95 -27.09
N LEU A 311 -16.43 7.83 -26.17
CA LEU A 311 -16.52 7.55 -24.74
C LEU A 311 -17.85 8.07 -24.18
N LEU A 312 -18.64 7.17 -23.59
CA LEU A 312 -19.99 7.39 -23.08
C LEU A 312 -20.11 6.88 -21.64
N ASN A 313 -21.12 7.37 -20.91
CA ASN A 313 -21.49 6.89 -19.57
C ASN A 313 -20.29 6.80 -18.60
N VAL A 314 -19.45 7.82 -18.59
CA VAL A 314 -18.23 7.84 -17.77
C VAL A 314 -18.58 8.30 -16.37
N SER A 315 -18.33 7.48 -15.35
CA SER A 315 -18.52 7.88 -13.97
C SER A 315 -17.45 7.30 -13.05
N LEU A 316 -17.09 8.08 -12.03
CA LEU A 316 -16.26 7.61 -10.92
C LEU A 316 -17.06 7.77 -9.63
N LYS A 317 -17.28 6.67 -8.92
CA LYS A 317 -18.03 6.64 -7.68
C LYS A 317 -17.17 6.06 -6.56
N LEU A 318 -17.20 6.70 -5.39
CA LEU A 318 -16.55 6.16 -4.19
C LEU A 318 -17.31 4.93 -3.69
N GLY A 319 -16.59 3.97 -3.12
CA GLY A 319 -17.18 2.84 -2.42
C GLY A 319 -17.81 3.25 -1.09
N ASP A 320 -18.61 2.33 -0.53
CA ASP A 320 -19.21 2.44 0.80
C ASP A 320 -18.23 2.03 1.91
#